data_AF-A0A0S4JGK6-F1
#
_entry.id   AF-A0A0S4JGK6-F1
#
_cell.length_a   1.000
_cell.length_b   1.000
_cell.length_c   1.000
_cell.angle_alpha   90.00
_cell.angle_beta   90.00
_cell.angle_gamma   90.00
#
_symmetry.space_group_name_H-M   'P 1'
#
loop_
_entity.id
_entity.type
_entity.pdbx_description
1 polymer ?
#
loop_
_entity_poly.entity_id
_entity_poly.type
_entity_poly.pdbx_seq_one_letter_code
_entity_poly.pdbx_strand_id
1 'polypeptide(L)'
;MIRIDEEPTSASSSAFTFNAQPSRLFETVKSDGEYRVLLEKWGLLPDTELLCFRFDQLYHRGMRDDFLKSLFRSDALRSTMRLANGRGELTESFPPAASVGSVTYEELTCTAVSLDMFDRLVDNQLVREAHGGGGNSESDEEDEKKPAKVERVVQMMDVYLPCGITVSDQLRGLFMLGEESEFHGQYYNDEEQKEFLYHVLWRLCAGGALNQWEDNFVTLKDAARSLYKDLVCVGRDEDTDELKVLSHVMLVTEVEGVPTLYPRDDQCSPSNGNYCYVVVNPSRKEVLVWYHAFWSTF
;
A
#
# COMPACT_ATOMS: atom_id res chain seq x y z
N MET A 1 57.02 -16.76 8.95
CA MET A 1 55.94 -16.13 9.74
C MET A 1 55.38 -15.01 8.86
N ILE A 2 54.47 -15.39 7.96
CA ILE A 2 54.01 -14.54 6.85
C ILE A 2 52.74 -13.85 7.33
N ARG A 3 52.77 -12.51 7.35
CA ARG A 3 51.57 -11.68 7.52
C ARG A 3 50.70 -11.86 6.28
N ILE A 4 49.47 -12.28 6.49
CA ILE A 4 48.42 -12.22 5.47
C ILE A 4 47.69 -10.92 5.77
N ASP A 5 47.94 -9.90 4.93
CA ASP A 5 47.14 -8.69 4.90
C ASP A 5 45.79 -9.06 4.29
N GLU A 6 44.73 -9.01 5.09
CA GLU A 6 43.36 -8.95 4.57
C GLU A 6 43.13 -7.51 4.07
N GLU A 7 43.13 -7.33 2.76
CA GLU A 7 42.53 -6.16 2.13
C GLU A 7 41.01 -6.22 2.33
N PRO A 8 40.36 -5.16 2.83
CA PRO A 8 38.91 -5.07 2.77
C PRO A 8 38.52 -4.83 1.31
N THR A 9 37.89 -5.82 0.68
CA THR A 9 37.18 -5.65 -0.60
C THR A 9 36.18 -4.51 -0.46
N SER A 10 36.53 -3.33 -0.98
CA SER A 10 35.61 -2.22 -1.16
C SER A 10 34.54 -2.68 -2.15
N ALA A 11 33.36 -3.04 -1.67
CA ALA A 11 32.18 -3.19 -2.51
C ALA A 11 31.94 -1.82 -3.17
N SER A 12 32.30 -1.72 -4.45
CA SER A 12 31.92 -0.61 -5.31
C SER A 12 30.39 -0.53 -5.29
N SER A 13 29.82 0.44 -4.58
CA SER A 13 28.38 0.74 -4.60
C SER A 13 27.96 0.93 -6.06
N SER A 14 27.26 -0.05 -6.62
CA SER A 14 26.76 0.02 -7.98
C SER A 14 25.54 0.94 -7.98
N ALA A 15 25.70 2.16 -8.47
CA ALA A 15 24.58 3.08 -8.65
C ALA A 15 23.54 2.48 -9.61
N PHE A 16 22.28 2.42 -9.18
CA PHE A 16 21.17 1.96 -10.01
C PHE A 16 20.70 3.10 -10.93
N THR A 17 20.29 2.76 -12.14
CA THR A 17 19.73 3.72 -13.11
C THR A 17 18.27 3.38 -13.37
N PHE A 18 17.43 4.41 -13.45
CA PHE A 18 15.98 4.26 -13.56
C PHE A 18 15.45 4.99 -14.79
N ASN A 19 14.49 4.36 -15.46
CA ASN A 19 13.78 4.92 -16.59
C ASN A 19 12.27 4.88 -16.32
N ALA A 20 11.63 6.05 -16.24
CA ALA A 20 10.20 6.15 -16.02
C ALA A 20 9.40 5.41 -17.11
N GLN A 21 8.36 4.70 -16.70
CA GLN A 21 7.43 4.00 -17.58
C GLN A 21 6.03 4.62 -17.46
N PRO A 22 5.81 5.82 -18.02
CA PRO A 22 4.51 6.50 -17.93
C PRO A 22 3.38 5.74 -18.66
N SER A 23 3.73 4.81 -19.56
CA SER A 23 2.79 3.93 -20.25
C SER A 23 2.42 2.67 -19.44
N ARG A 24 3.01 2.45 -18.26
CA ARG A 24 2.61 1.32 -17.39
C ARG A 24 1.15 1.52 -17.00
N LEU A 25 0.31 0.60 -17.44
CA LEU A 25 -1.09 0.55 -17.04
C LEU A 25 -1.23 -0.18 -15.71
N PHE A 26 -2.01 0.40 -14.81
CA PHE A 26 -2.46 -0.23 -13.57
C PHE A 26 -3.95 -0.51 -13.75
N GLU A 27 -4.34 -1.77 -13.74
CA GLU A 27 -5.72 -2.22 -13.98
C GLU A 27 -6.70 -1.58 -12.99
N THR A 28 -6.25 -1.34 -11.75
CA THR A 28 -7.04 -0.76 -10.67
C THR A 28 -7.44 0.70 -10.93
N VAL A 29 -6.58 1.48 -11.58
CA VAL A 29 -6.82 2.93 -11.82
C VAL A 29 -7.05 3.28 -13.29
N LYS A 30 -7.25 2.27 -14.15
CA LYS A 30 -7.55 2.47 -15.57
C LYS A 30 -8.83 3.32 -15.73
N SER A 31 -8.89 4.12 -16.78
CA SER A 31 -9.92 5.16 -16.96
C SER A 31 -11.36 4.65 -16.97
N ASP A 32 -11.59 3.43 -17.44
CA ASP A 32 -12.91 2.77 -17.53
C ASP A 32 -13.10 1.67 -16.47
N GLY A 33 -12.23 1.61 -15.46
CA GLY A 33 -12.24 0.59 -14.42
C GLY A 33 -13.22 0.89 -13.29
N GLU A 34 -13.96 -0.12 -12.84
CA GLU A 34 -14.85 -0.02 -11.68
C GLU A 34 -14.11 0.40 -10.40
N TYR A 35 -12.88 -0.11 -10.20
CA TYR A 35 -12.07 0.23 -9.04
C TYR A 35 -11.58 1.67 -9.06
N ARG A 36 -11.38 2.27 -10.24
CA ARG A 36 -11.05 3.69 -10.35
C ARG A 36 -12.18 4.54 -9.76
N VAL A 37 -13.43 4.24 -10.12
CA VAL A 37 -14.61 4.95 -9.59
C VAL A 37 -14.70 4.80 -8.08
N LEU A 38 -14.37 3.63 -7.54
CA LEU A 38 -14.30 3.42 -6.09
C LEU A 38 -13.19 4.24 -5.43
N LEU A 39 -11.99 4.28 -6.02
CA LEU A 39 -10.88 5.10 -5.50
C LEU A 39 -11.19 6.60 -5.58
N GLU A 40 -11.93 7.06 -6.60
CA GLU A 40 -12.45 8.43 -6.68
C GLU A 40 -13.48 8.69 -5.58
N LYS A 41 -14.45 7.77 -5.40
CA LYS A 41 -15.44 7.83 -4.31
C LYS A 41 -14.74 7.97 -2.96
N TRP A 42 -13.76 7.12 -2.68
CA TRP A 42 -13.00 7.11 -1.42
C TRP A 42 -12.04 8.30 -1.28
N GLY A 43 -11.91 9.16 -2.31
CA GLY A 43 -11.08 10.35 -2.27
C GLY A 43 -9.57 10.07 -2.31
N LEU A 44 -9.14 8.91 -2.82
CA LEU A 44 -7.74 8.52 -2.85
C LEU A 44 -6.99 9.07 -4.08
N LEU A 45 -7.65 9.17 -5.23
CA LEU A 45 -6.96 9.49 -6.50
C LEU A 45 -6.29 10.88 -6.56
N PRO A 46 -6.87 11.97 -6.01
CA PRO A 46 -6.23 13.29 -6.10
C PRO A 46 -4.85 13.36 -5.44
N ASP A 47 -4.66 12.57 -4.39
CA ASP A 47 -3.50 12.63 -3.49
C ASP A 47 -2.61 11.39 -3.62
N THR A 48 -2.81 10.56 -4.66
CA THR A 48 -2.06 9.32 -4.89
C THR A 48 -1.32 9.35 -6.22
N GLU A 49 -0.06 8.93 -6.19
CA GLU A 49 0.71 8.57 -7.38
C GLU A 49 1.06 7.07 -7.39
N LEU A 50 0.77 6.42 -8.52
CA LEU A 50 1.23 5.07 -8.84
C LEU A 50 2.22 5.18 -10.00
N LEU A 51 3.51 5.03 -9.69
CA LEU A 51 4.61 5.24 -10.62
C LEU A 51 5.32 3.93 -10.90
N CYS A 52 5.88 3.81 -12.11
CA CYS A 52 6.68 2.66 -12.51
C CYS A 52 8.00 3.13 -13.14
N PHE A 53 9.08 2.48 -12.75
CA PHE A 53 10.40 2.68 -13.31
C PHE A 53 11.03 1.34 -13.65
N ARG A 54 11.77 1.29 -14.76
CA ARG A 54 12.62 0.15 -15.10
C ARG A 54 14.07 0.43 -14.69
N PHE A 55 14.75 -0.62 -14.26
CA PHE A 55 16.18 -0.62 -14.02
C PHE A 55 16.84 -1.76 -14.80
N ASP A 56 18.14 -1.68 -15.07
CA ASP A 56 18.84 -2.70 -15.87
C ASP A 56 19.77 -3.58 -15.04
N GLN A 57 20.22 -3.04 -13.91
CA GLN A 57 21.14 -3.68 -12.98
C GLN A 57 20.51 -4.91 -12.31
N LEU A 58 21.36 -5.85 -11.87
CA LEU A 58 20.92 -6.94 -11.02
C LEU A 58 20.57 -6.39 -9.64
N TYR A 59 19.44 -6.84 -9.11
CA TYR A 59 18.98 -6.49 -7.77
C TYR A 59 18.88 -7.77 -6.94
N HIS A 60 19.32 -7.67 -5.68
CA HIS A 60 18.96 -8.62 -4.64
C HIS A 60 18.64 -7.88 -3.35
N ARG A 61 17.88 -8.52 -2.45
CA ARG A 61 17.39 -7.92 -1.19
C ARG A 61 18.46 -7.20 -0.37
N GLY A 62 19.70 -7.71 -0.34
CA GLY A 62 20.83 -7.06 0.35
C GLY A 62 21.28 -5.70 -0.21
N MET A 63 20.84 -5.29 -1.40
CA MET A 63 21.19 -4.01 -2.06
C MET A 63 20.15 -2.90 -1.83
N ARG A 64 19.10 -3.16 -1.06
CA ARG A 64 17.96 -2.25 -0.82
C ARG A 64 18.36 -0.83 -0.42
N ASP A 65 19.35 -0.64 0.45
CA ASP A 65 19.76 0.70 0.90
C ASP A 65 20.31 1.53 -0.27
N ASP A 66 21.27 0.97 -1.01
CA ASP A 66 21.85 1.58 -2.20
C ASP A 66 20.83 1.76 -3.33
N PHE A 67 19.90 0.82 -3.47
CA PHE A 67 18.81 0.87 -4.44
C PHE A 67 17.86 2.03 -4.16
N LEU A 68 17.35 2.13 -2.93
CA LEU A 68 16.44 3.21 -2.51
C LEU A 68 17.13 4.57 -2.62
N LYS A 69 18.37 4.67 -2.13
CA LYS A 69 19.16 5.89 -2.26
C LYS A 69 19.37 6.30 -3.71
N SER A 70 19.63 5.35 -4.61
CA SER A 70 19.74 5.61 -6.04
C SER A 70 18.40 6.03 -6.65
N LEU A 71 17.29 5.41 -6.25
CA LEU A 71 15.94 5.71 -6.74
C LEU A 71 15.53 7.14 -6.41
N PHE A 72 15.64 7.56 -5.14
CA PHE A 72 15.27 8.92 -4.71
C PHE A 72 16.22 10.01 -5.22
N ARG A 73 17.45 9.65 -5.58
CA ARG A 73 18.40 10.56 -6.27
C ARG A 73 18.19 10.61 -7.78
N SER A 74 17.48 9.66 -8.36
CA SER A 74 17.35 9.54 -9.80
C SER A 74 16.56 10.70 -10.41
N ASP A 75 17.02 11.20 -11.55
CA ASP A 75 16.27 12.22 -12.30
C ASP A 75 14.91 11.69 -12.79
N ALA A 76 14.81 10.37 -13.04
CA ALA A 76 13.55 9.74 -13.44
C ALA A 76 12.48 9.89 -12.36
N LEU A 77 12.77 9.53 -11.10
CA LEU A 77 11.81 9.71 -10.02
C LEU A 77 11.53 11.19 -9.78
N ARG A 78 12.58 12.01 -9.68
CA ARG A 78 12.45 13.44 -9.33
C ARG A 78 11.67 14.26 -10.37
N SER A 79 11.73 13.86 -11.65
CA SER A 79 10.95 14.50 -12.71
C SER A 79 9.51 14.00 -12.80
N THR A 80 9.25 12.78 -12.33
CA THR A 80 7.94 12.12 -12.43
C THR A 80 7.08 12.36 -11.18
N MET A 81 7.62 12.06 -9.99
CA MET A 81 6.89 12.14 -8.73
C MET A 81 6.69 13.60 -8.30
N ARG A 82 5.50 13.90 -7.78
CA ARG A 82 5.14 15.21 -7.21
C ARG A 82 4.93 15.08 -5.71
N LEU A 83 5.42 16.06 -4.97
CA LEU A 83 5.27 16.12 -3.52
C LEU A 83 4.08 17.01 -3.13
N ALA A 84 3.49 16.74 -1.97
CA ALA A 84 2.44 17.59 -1.42
C ALA A 84 2.98 18.99 -1.10
N ASN A 85 2.23 20.01 -1.50
CA ASN A 85 2.47 21.39 -1.10
C ASN A 85 1.87 21.66 0.31
N GLY A 86 2.04 22.87 0.83
CA GLY A 86 1.49 23.26 2.14
C GLY A 86 -0.05 23.31 2.23
N ARG A 87 -0.76 22.99 1.14
CA ARG A 87 -2.21 22.82 1.05
C ARG A 87 -2.62 21.36 0.82
N GLY A 88 -1.66 20.45 0.65
CA GLY A 88 -1.90 19.04 0.35
C GLY A 88 -1.91 18.64 -1.11
N GLU A 89 -1.79 19.58 -2.03
CA GLU A 89 -1.88 19.25 -3.45
C GLU A 89 -0.52 18.72 -3.92
N LEU A 90 -0.52 17.64 -4.71
CA LEU A 90 0.70 17.05 -5.28
C LEU A 90 1.27 17.91 -6.43
N THR A 91 1.87 19.05 -6.07
CA THR A 91 2.40 20.03 -7.04
C THR A 91 3.87 20.36 -6.85
N GLU A 92 4.44 20.09 -5.67
CA GLU A 92 5.83 20.41 -5.39
C GLU A 92 6.79 19.48 -6.13
N SER A 93 7.94 20.03 -6.51
CA SER A 93 9.00 19.27 -7.16
C SER A 93 9.92 18.63 -6.15
N PHE A 94 10.52 17.49 -6.51
CA PHE A 94 11.57 16.89 -5.70
C PHE A 94 12.80 17.81 -5.59
N PRO A 95 13.46 17.87 -4.42
CA PRO A 95 14.67 18.66 -4.24
C PRO A 95 15.84 18.13 -5.10
N PRO A 96 16.93 18.89 -5.26
CA PRO A 96 18.14 18.45 -5.96
C PRO A 96 18.68 17.12 -5.43
N ALA A 97 19.20 16.26 -6.31
CA ALA A 97 19.75 14.96 -5.90
C ALA A 97 20.89 15.07 -4.86
N ALA A 98 21.65 16.17 -4.89
CA ALA A 98 22.70 16.45 -3.92
C ALA A 98 22.17 16.67 -2.49
N SER A 99 20.90 17.05 -2.34
CA SER A 99 20.25 17.21 -1.04
C SER A 99 19.77 15.87 -0.46
N VAL A 100 19.54 14.86 -1.31
CA VAL A 100 19.00 13.56 -0.90
C VAL A 100 20.09 12.74 -0.21
N GLY A 101 19.93 12.48 1.08
CA GLY A 101 20.88 11.74 1.91
C GLY A 101 20.56 10.25 2.04
N SER A 102 20.39 9.81 3.29
CA SER A 102 19.90 8.49 3.66
C SER A 102 18.39 8.33 3.43
N VAL A 103 17.94 7.08 3.29
CA VAL A 103 16.52 6.71 3.17
C VAL A 103 16.21 5.76 4.33
N THR A 104 15.30 6.16 5.20
CA THR A 104 14.79 5.33 6.29
C THR A 104 13.52 4.65 5.83
N TYR A 105 13.39 3.36 6.12
CA TYR A 105 12.24 2.57 5.71
C TYR A 105 12.02 1.39 6.66
N GLU A 106 10.80 0.88 6.65
CA GLU A 106 10.45 -0.43 7.19
C GLU A 106 10.34 -1.44 6.03
N GLU A 107 10.94 -2.61 6.20
CA GLU A 107 10.74 -3.71 5.27
C GLU A 107 9.50 -4.51 5.64
N LEU A 108 8.60 -4.68 4.67
CA LEU A 108 7.36 -5.40 4.85
C LEU A 108 7.48 -6.86 4.38
N THR A 109 6.73 -7.74 5.03
CA THR A 109 6.50 -9.09 4.54
C THR A 109 5.60 -9.00 3.30
N CYS A 110 5.88 -9.79 2.27
CA CYS A 110 5.07 -9.82 1.06
C CYS A 110 5.04 -11.25 0.55
N THR A 111 4.11 -12.03 1.10
CA THR A 111 4.01 -13.47 0.91
C THR A 111 2.60 -13.93 0.52
N ALA A 112 1.58 -13.08 0.73
CA ALA A 112 0.20 -13.44 0.49
C ALA A 112 -0.08 -13.73 -1.00
N VAL A 113 -0.57 -14.95 -1.27
CA VAL A 113 -1.05 -15.37 -2.61
C VAL A 113 -2.57 -15.50 -2.68
N SER A 114 -3.25 -15.35 -1.54
CA SER A 114 -4.70 -15.34 -1.37
C SER A 114 -5.12 -14.21 -0.42
N LEU A 115 -6.43 -13.99 -0.29
CA LEU A 115 -6.99 -12.99 0.64
C LEU A 115 -7.38 -13.59 2.00
N ASP A 116 -7.05 -14.86 2.23
CA ASP A 116 -7.64 -15.67 3.31
C ASP A 116 -7.28 -15.13 4.70
N MET A 117 -6.22 -14.31 4.81
CA MET A 117 -5.90 -13.60 6.04
C MET A 117 -7.08 -12.75 6.54
N PHE A 118 -7.92 -12.26 5.64
CA PHE A 118 -9.08 -11.41 5.94
C PHE A 118 -10.36 -12.17 6.27
N ASP A 119 -10.41 -13.50 6.12
CA ASP A 119 -11.62 -14.27 6.43
C ASP A 119 -11.95 -14.20 7.93
N ARG A 120 -10.92 -14.03 8.78
CA ARG A 120 -11.08 -13.79 10.22
C ARG A 120 -11.89 -12.55 10.56
N LEU A 121 -12.00 -11.56 9.67
CA LEU A 121 -12.84 -10.38 9.89
C LEU A 121 -14.33 -10.72 9.88
N VAL A 122 -14.71 -11.72 9.08
CA VAL A 122 -16.06 -12.28 9.06
C VAL A 122 -16.27 -13.19 10.27
N ASP A 123 -15.31 -14.07 10.55
CA ASP A 123 -15.40 -15.02 11.67
C ASP A 123 -15.54 -14.31 13.03
N ASN A 124 -14.88 -13.16 13.20
CA ASN A 124 -14.92 -12.36 14.43
C ASN A 124 -15.98 -11.25 14.39
N GLN A 125 -16.87 -11.25 13.39
CA GLN A 125 -18.00 -10.32 13.28
C GLN A 125 -17.65 -8.83 13.18
N LEU A 126 -16.44 -8.47 12.74
CA LEU A 126 -16.12 -7.09 12.31
C LEU A 126 -16.85 -6.78 10.99
N VAL A 127 -17.16 -7.83 10.25
CA VAL A 127 -17.95 -7.82 9.04
C VAL A 127 -19.03 -8.89 9.16
N ARG A 128 -20.27 -8.57 8.78
CA ARG A 128 -21.42 -9.47 8.87
C ARG A 128 -22.01 -9.77 7.51
N GLU A 129 -22.25 -11.05 7.23
CA GLU A 129 -22.97 -11.44 6.03
C GLU A 129 -24.42 -10.91 6.09
N ALA A 130 -24.74 -9.97 5.20
CA ALA A 130 -26.10 -9.51 5.05
C ALA A 130 -26.84 -10.52 4.17
N HIS A 131 -27.57 -11.44 4.80
CA HIS A 131 -28.59 -12.20 4.09
C HIS A 131 -29.64 -11.18 3.65
N GLY A 132 -29.82 -11.01 2.33
CA GLY A 132 -30.87 -10.17 1.78
C GLY A 132 -32.19 -10.52 2.48
N GLY A 133 -32.87 -9.53 3.04
CA GLY A 133 -34.03 -9.75 3.91
C GLY A 133 -35.01 -10.71 3.24
N GLY A 134 -35.13 -11.92 3.80
CA GLY A 134 -36.10 -12.91 3.39
C GLY A 134 -37.49 -12.43 3.74
N GLY A 135 -38.14 -11.73 2.81
CA GLY A 135 -39.59 -11.78 2.73
C GLY A 135 -39.99 -13.20 2.35
N ASN A 136 -40.84 -13.83 3.15
CA ASN A 136 -41.50 -15.08 2.78
C ASN A 136 -42.22 -14.90 1.44
N SER A 137 -41.66 -15.43 0.37
CA SER A 137 -42.39 -15.75 -0.85
C SER A 137 -41.79 -17.02 -1.44
N GLU A 138 -42.41 -18.14 -1.09
CA GLU A 138 -42.33 -19.38 -1.87
C GLU A 138 -42.89 -19.09 -3.27
N SER A 139 -42.02 -19.01 -4.25
CA SER A 139 -42.38 -19.32 -5.64
C SER A 139 -41.12 -19.76 -6.37
N ASP A 140 -41.14 -21.01 -6.78
CA ASP A 140 -40.14 -21.68 -7.59
C ASP A 140 -39.95 -21.02 -8.98
N GLU A 141 -38.78 -21.32 -9.56
CA GLU A 141 -38.40 -21.29 -10.98
C GLU A 141 -37.46 -20.16 -11.47
N GLU A 142 -36.28 -20.63 -11.88
CA GLU A 142 -35.45 -20.26 -13.04
C GLU A 142 -34.48 -19.07 -12.97
N ASP A 143 -33.18 -19.40 -13.07
CA ASP A 143 -32.04 -18.54 -13.47
C ASP A 143 -31.84 -17.18 -12.76
N GLU A 144 -32.20 -17.09 -11.47
CA GLU A 144 -31.76 -15.96 -10.65
C GLU A 144 -30.24 -16.02 -10.43
N LYS A 145 -29.51 -15.09 -11.04
CA LYS A 145 -28.17 -14.67 -10.58
C LYS A 145 -28.23 -14.60 -9.05
N LYS A 146 -27.56 -15.53 -8.37
CA LYS A 146 -27.41 -15.49 -6.91
C LYS A 146 -27.09 -14.04 -6.52
N PRO A 147 -27.82 -13.44 -5.56
CA PRO A 147 -27.55 -12.07 -5.16
C PRO A 147 -26.07 -11.95 -4.82
N ALA A 148 -25.44 -10.88 -5.28
CA ALA A 148 -24.03 -10.62 -5.00
C ALA A 148 -23.81 -10.74 -3.48
N LYS A 149 -22.75 -11.43 -3.07
CA LYS A 149 -22.43 -11.58 -1.65
C LYS A 149 -22.26 -10.17 -1.07
N VAL A 150 -23.03 -9.84 -0.02
CA VAL A 150 -22.91 -8.57 0.70
C VAL A 150 -22.41 -8.86 2.09
N GLU A 151 -21.26 -8.28 2.41
CA GLU A 151 -20.63 -8.39 3.72
C GLU A 151 -20.55 -6.99 4.30
N ARG A 152 -21.39 -6.67 5.28
CA ARG A 152 -21.48 -5.30 5.84
C ARG A 152 -20.48 -5.08 6.94
N VAL A 153 -19.75 -3.99 6.85
CA VAL A 153 -18.84 -3.56 7.92
C VAL A 153 -19.66 -3.11 9.15
N VAL A 154 -19.28 -3.60 10.33
CA VAL A 154 -19.98 -3.28 11.57
C VAL A 154 -19.63 -1.87 12.03
N GLN A 155 -20.66 -1.07 12.30
CA GLN A 155 -20.52 0.30 12.79
C GLN A 155 -20.06 0.33 14.26
N MET A 156 -19.39 1.40 14.65
CA MET A 156 -18.99 1.70 16.04
C MET A 156 -19.31 3.16 16.38
N MET A 157 -19.00 3.56 17.61
CA MET A 157 -19.09 4.98 17.99
C MET A 157 -17.98 5.77 17.30
N ASP A 158 -18.28 7.01 16.89
CA ASP A 158 -17.32 7.88 16.23
C ASP A 158 -16.10 8.15 17.11
N VAL A 159 -14.92 7.90 16.55
CA VAL A 159 -13.62 8.31 17.09
C VAL A 159 -12.99 9.32 16.13
N TYR A 160 -12.57 10.46 16.65
CA TYR A 160 -12.00 11.56 15.86
C TYR A 160 -10.48 11.55 15.99
N LEU A 161 -9.79 11.23 14.91
CA LEU A 161 -8.33 11.23 14.86
C LEU A 161 -7.77 12.66 14.76
N PRO A 162 -6.56 12.92 15.29
CA PRO A 162 -5.91 14.24 15.18
C PRO A 162 -5.71 14.75 13.75
N CYS A 163 -5.68 13.85 12.77
CA CYS A 163 -5.60 14.16 11.34
C CYS A 163 -6.94 14.57 10.70
N GLY A 164 -8.02 14.67 11.49
CA GLY A 164 -9.35 15.07 11.01
C GLY A 164 -10.18 13.95 10.40
N ILE A 165 -9.67 12.71 10.41
CA ILE A 165 -10.43 11.53 9.98
C ILE A 165 -11.37 11.09 11.10
N THR A 166 -12.62 10.78 10.75
CA THR A 166 -13.60 10.18 11.67
C THR A 166 -13.72 8.69 11.42
N VAL A 167 -13.44 7.88 12.43
CA VAL A 167 -13.57 6.42 12.42
C VAL A 167 -14.94 6.06 13.01
N SER A 168 -15.81 5.47 12.18
CA SER A 168 -17.21 5.15 12.54
C SER A 168 -17.56 3.67 12.39
N ASP A 169 -16.59 2.83 12.03
CA ASP A 169 -16.76 1.40 11.85
C ASP A 169 -15.58 0.59 12.37
N GLN A 170 -15.83 -0.67 12.74
CA GLN A 170 -14.87 -1.55 13.38
C GLN A 170 -13.69 -1.92 12.48
N LEU A 171 -13.86 -1.88 11.15
CA LEU A 171 -12.78 -2.18 10.22
C LEU A 171 -11.74 -1.06 10.21
N ARG A 172 -12.18 0.20 10.10
CA ARG A 172 -11.30 1.35 10.30
C ARG A 172 -10.81 1.44 11.74
N GLY A 173 -11.62 1.03 12.72
CA GLY A 173 -11.21 0.89 14.12
C GLY A 173 -10.02 -0.04 14.31
N LEU A 174 -10.03 -1.21 13.65
CA LEU A 174 -8.92 -2.16 13.63
C LEU A 174 -7.66 -1.56 13.00
N PHE A 175 -7.81 -0.92 11.85
CA PHE A 175 -6.66 -0.48 11.06
C PHE A 175 -6.04 0.85 11.51
N MET A 176 -6.85 1.79 12.00
CA MET A 176 -6.45 3.20 12.09
C MET A 176 -6.20 3.69 13.51
N LEU A 177 -6.73 3.01 14.53
CA LEU A 177 -6.60 3.44 15.93
C LEU A 177 -5.31 2.91 16.60
N GLY A 178 -4.51 2.09 15.91
CA GLY A 178 -3.28 1.53 16.47
C GLY A 178 -3.53 0.85 17.82
N GLU A 179 -2.65 1.10 18.80
CA GLU A 179 -2.77 0.57 20.17
C GLU A 179 -4.03 1.01 20.92
N GLU A 180 -4.70 2.08 20.48
CA GLU A 180 -5.97 2.53 21.08
C GLU A 180 -7.16 1.67 20.64
N SER A 181 -6.99 0.85 19.60
CA SER A 181 -8.02 -0.08 19.15
C SER A 181 -8.21 -1.21 20.16
N GLU A 182 -9.46 -1.51 20.53
CA GLU A 182 -9.77 -2.73 21.28
C GLU A 182 -9.42 -4.02 20.50
N PHE A 183 -9.23 -3.89 19.18
CA PHE A 183 -8.87 -4.98 18.27
C PHE A 183 -7.36 -5.12 18.05
N HIS A 184 -6.56 -4.19 18.57
CA HIS A 184 -5.10 -4.18 18.36
C HIS A 184 -4.45 -5.45 18.90
N GLY A 185 -3.70 -6.15 18.05
CA GLY A 185 -3.05 -7.41 18.41
C GLY A 185 -4.02 -8.58 18.69
N GLN A 186 -5.34 -8.35 18.59
CA GLN A 186 -6.35 -9.38 18.88
C GLN A 186 -6.51 -10.34 17.69
N TYR A 187 -6.61 -9.79 16.48
CA TYR A 187 -6.88 -10.58 15.27
C TYR A 187 -5.66 -10.78 14.39
N TYR A 188 -4.68 -9.88 14.42
CA TYR A 188 -3.46 -9.98 13.63
C TYR A 188 -2.27 -9.68 14.54
N ASN A 189 -1.28 -10.57 14.51
CA ASN A 189 -0.02 -10.33 15.21
C ASN A 189 0.87 -9.34 14.44
N ASP A 190 1.96 -8.89 15.07
CA ASP A 190 2.87 -7.90 14.50
C ASP A 190 3.47 -8.32 13.15
N GLU A 191 3.71 -9.62 12.91
CA GLU A 191 4.22 -10.11 11.62
C GLU A 191 3.15 -10.07 10.53
N GLU A 192 1.91 -10.42 10.86
CA GLU A 192 0.77 -10.34 9.94
C GLU A 192 0.38 -8.89 9.61
N GLN A 193 0.51 -7.97 10.57
CA GLN A 193 0.29 -6.55 10.34
C GLN A 193 1.34 -5.96 9.38
N LYS A 194 2.55 -6.53 9.34
CA LYS A 194 3.61 -6.17 8.38
C LYS A 194 3.43 -6.79 7.00
N GLU A 195 2.40 -7.61 6.77
CA GLU A 195 2.12 -8.15 5.45
C GLU A 195 1.64 -7.03 4.50
N PHE A 196 2.24 -6.91 3.32
CA PHE A 196 1.92 -5.83 2.40
C PHE A 196 0.46 -5.84 1.98
N LEU A 197 -0.17 -7.02 1.87
CA LEU A 197 -1.59 -7.13 1.58
C LEU A 197 -2.46 -6.50 2.70
N TYR A 198 -2.06 -6.64 3.98
CA TYR A 198 -2.70 -5.97 5.11
C TYR A 198 -2.65 -4.46 4.93
N HIS A 199 -1.48 -3.93 4.59
CA HIS A 199 -1.29 -2.51 4.29
C HIS A 199 -2.14 -2.03 3.11
N VAL A 200 -2.24 -2.81 2.02
CA VAL A 200 -3.09 -2.45 0.88
C VAL A 200 -4.55 -2.28 1.30
N LEU A 201 -5.12 -3.26 2.02
CA LEU A 201 -6.50 -3.16 2.48
C LEU A 201 -6.68 -2.01 3.48
N TRP A 202 -5.74 -1.84 4.41
CA TRP A 202 -5.72 -0.73 5.36
C TRP A 202 -5.80 0.62 4.62
N ARG A 203 -4.93 0.87 3.63
CA ARG A 203 -4.91 2.15 2.91
C ARG A 203 -6.21 2.43 2.16
N LEU A 204 -6.83 1.38 1.60
CA LEU A 204 -8.14 1.52 0.96
C LEU A 204 -9.25 1.82 1.97
N CYS A 205 -9.21 1.21 3.16
CA CYS A 205 -10.17 1.48 4.23
C CYS A 205 -10.01 2.89 4.82
N ALA A 206 -8.76 3.34 4.99
CA ALA A 206 -8.47 4.68 5.48
C ALA A 206 -9.00 5.77 4.54
N GLY A 207 -8.95 5.52 3.22
CA GLY A 207 -9.43 6.44 2.21
C GLY A 207 -8.59 7.72 2.15
N GLY A 208 -9.13 8.73 1.47
CA GLY A 208 -8.53 10.07 1.39
C GLY A 208 -9.50 11.17 1.80
N ALA A 209 -9.32 12.37 1.25
CA ALA A 209 -9.93 13.61 1.74
C ALA A 209 -11.47 13.64 1.77
N LEU A 210 -12.13 12.79 0.97
CA LEU A 210 -13.58 12.82 0.81
C LEU A 210 -14.34 12.04 1.92
N ASN A 211 -13.65 11.32 2.80
CA ASN A 211 -14.20 10.51 3.90
C ASN A 211 -15.47 9.71 3.53
N GLN A 212 -15.57 9.26 2.26
CA GLN A 212 -16.65 8.38 1.82
C GLN A 212 -16.18 6.96 2.04
N TRP A 213 -16.69 6.34 3.08
CA TRP A 213 -16.34 4.99 3.48
C TRP A 213 -17.14 3.94 2.68
N GLU A 214 -16.70 2.69 2.71
CA GLU A 214 -17.34 1.58 2.02
C GLU A 214 -17.99 0.63 3.03
N ASP A 215 -19.31 0.49 2.92
CA ASP A 215 -20.13 -0.40 3.72
C ASP A 215 -19.93 -1.88 3.36
N ASN A 216 -19.62 -2.17 2.09
CA ASN A 216 -19.50 -3.54 1.60
C ASN A 216 -18.04 -4.00 1.59
N PHE A 217 -17.70 -4.87 2.51
CA PHE A 217 -16.36 -5.43 2.65
C PHE A 217 -15.90 -6.21 1.42
N VAL A 218 -16.83 -6.85 0.69
CA VAL A 218 -16.50 -7.53 -0.58
C VAL A 218 -15.90 -6.54 -1.58
N THR A 219 -16.47 -5.33 -1.68
CA THR A 219 -15.98 -4.26 -2.56
C THR A 219 -14.54 -3.84 -2.19
N LEU A 220 -14.26 -3.69 -0.89
CA LEU A 220 -12.91 -3.37 -0.39
C LEU A 220 -11.92 -4.51 -0.69
N LYS A 221 -12.31 -5.77 -0.43
CA LYS A 221 -11.48 -6.96 -0.72
C LYS A 221 -11.13 -7.08 -2.19
N ASP A 222 -12.09 -6.82 -3.08
CA ASP A 222 -11.86 -6.92 -4.53
C ASP A 222 -10.99 -5.78 -5.05
N ALA A 223 -11.17 -4.55 -4.54
CA ALA A 223 -10.27 -3.43 -4.83
C ALA A 223 -8.84 -3.70 -4.32
N ALA A 224 -8.70 -4.23 -3.10
CA ALA A 224 -7.41 -4.60 -2.53
C ALA A 224 -6.72 -5.68 -3.37
N ARG A 225 -7.47 -6.70 -3.82
CA ARG A 225 -6.96 -7.75 -4.72
C ARG A 225 -6.46 -7.17 -6.03
N SER A 226 -7.23 -6.26 -6.63
CA SER A 226 -6.88 -5.62 -7.91
C SER A 226 -5.58 -4.82 -7.76
N LEU A 227 -5.50 -3.97 -6.74
CA LEU A 227 -4.32 -3.13 -6.48
C LEU A 227 -3.09 -3.97 -6.14
N TYR A 228 -3.25 -4.99 -5.29
CA TYR A 228 -2.15 -5.88 -4.92
C TYR A 228 -1.56 -6.58 -6.16
N LYS A 229 -2.41 -7.09 -7.07
CA LYS A 229 -1.97 -7.75 -8.32
C LYS A 229 -1.25 -6.81 -9.28
N ASP A 230 -1.61 -5.53 -9.29
CA ASP A 230 -0.92 -4.52 -10.08
C ASP A 230 0.50 -4.25 -9.57
N LEU A 231 0.69 -4.36 -8.25
CA LEU A 231 1.93 -4.02 -7.56
C LEU A 231 2.92 -5.18 -7.47
N VAL A 232 2.45 -6.38 -7.12
CA VAL A 232 3.34 -7.52 -6.85
C VAL A 232 3.51 -8.47 -8.04
N CYS A 233 4.62 -9.20 -8.03
CA CYS A 233 4.92 -10.28 -8.96
C CYS A 233 4.88 -11.62 -8.24
N VAL A 234 4.24 -12.60 -8.85
CA VAL A 234 4.26 -13.99 -8.39
C VAL A 234 5.07 -14.86 -9.35
N GLY A 235 5.67 -15.90 -8.81
CA GLY A 235 6.33 -16.96 -9.57
C GLY A 235 6.17 -18.28 -8.85
N ARG A 236 6.75 -19.34 -9.40
CA ARG A 236 6.78 -20.64 -8.74
C ARG A 236 8.10 -20.81 -8.00
N ASP A 237 8.03 -21.43 -6.85
CA ASP A 237 9.22 -21.92 -6.16
C ASP A 237 9.87 -23.05 -6.97
N GLU A 238 11.20 -23.02 -7.08
CA GLU A 238 11.94 -24.00 -7.89
C GLU A 238 11.96 -25.38 -7.22
N ASP A 239 11.86 -25.44 -5.90
CA ASP A 239 11.93 -26.68 -5.13
C ASP A 239 10.54 -27.26 -4.87
N THR A 240 9.55 -26.43 -4.51
CA THR A 240 8.21 -26.89 -4.12
C THR A 240 7.16 -26.84 -5.23
N ASP A 241 7.42 -26.15 -6.35
CA ASP A 241 6.44 -25.82 -7.42
C ASP A 241 5.23 -25.00 -6.93
N GLU A 242 5.26 -24.51 -5.69
CA GLU A 242 4.20 -23.70 -5.10
C GLU A 242 4.31 -22.24 -5.56
N LEU A 243 3.15 -21.57 -5.63
CA LEU A 243 3.10 -20.15 -5.97
C LEU A 243 3.69 -19.32 -4.82
N LYS A 244 4.64 -18.43 -5.14
CA LYS A 244 5.22 -17.48 -4.18
C LYS A 244 5.28 -16.07 -4.75
N VAL A 245 5.21 -15.09 -3.87
CA VAL A 245 5.48 -13.69 -4.22
C VAL A 245 6.99 -13.47 -4.35
N LEU A 246 7.40 -12.75 -5.38
CA LEU A 246 8.80 -12.45 -5.70
C LEU A 246 9.19 -10.99 -5.43
N SER A 247 8.22 -10.16 -5.03
CA SER A 247 8.41 -8.74 -4.81
C SER A 247 9.05 -8.45 -3.45
N HIS A 248 9.86 -7.41 -3.39
CA HIS A 248 10.36 -6.84 -2.14
C HIS A 248 9.69 -5.49 -1.90
N VAL A 249 9.20 -5.26 -0.69
CA VAL A 249 8.40 -4.08 -0.36
C VAL A 249 9.05 -3.32 0.79
N MET A 250 9.27 -2.03 0.56
CA MET A 250 9.77 -1.11 1.58
C MET A 250 8.75 0.01 1.76
N LEU A 251 8.31 0.23 3.00
CA LEU A 251 7.58 1.42 3.41
C LEU A 251 8.58 2.49 3.81
N VAL A 252 8.75 3.50 2.97
CA VAL A 252 9.67 4.60 3.22
C VAL A 252 9.08 5.51 4.29
N THR A 253 9.81 5.73 5.37
CA THR A 253 9.36 6.59 6.49
C THR A 253 10.02 7.96 6.45
N GLU A 254 11.23 8.05 5.92
CA GLU A 254 11.95 9.30 5.79
C GLU A 254 12.93 9.26 4.61
N VAL A 255 13.10 10.41 3.95
CA VAL A 255 14.19 10.63 3.00
C VAL A 255 14.92 11.91 3.42
N GLU A 256 16.16 11.76 3.86
CA GLU A 256 16.97 12.88 4.32
C GLU A 256 17.10 13.91 3.19
N GLY A 257 16.80 15.18 3.51
CA GLY A 257 16.81 16.29 2.55
C GLY A 257 15.51 16.44 1.73
N VAL A 258 14.47 15.66 2.03
CA VAL A 258 13.12 15.78 1.44
C VAL A 258 12.08 15.99 2.57
N PRO A 259 12.09 17.15 3.25
CA PRO A 259 11.23 17.39 4.41
C PRO A 259 9.73 17.42 4.08
N THR A 260 9.38 17.60 2.81
CA THR A 260 7.98 17.62 2.32
C THR A 260 7.50 16.28 1.80
N LEU A 261 8.24 15.19 2.05
CA LEU A 261 7.80 13.85 1.65
C LEU A 261 6.44 13.52 2.29
N TYR A 262 6.31 13.82 3.59
CA TYR A 262 5.05 13.73 4.31
C TYR A 262 4.72 15.09 4.93
N PRO A 263 3.64 15.72 4.50
CA PRO A 263 3.39 17.11 4.87
C PRO A 263 2.91 17.29 6.32
N ARG A 264 2.35 16.25 6.95
CA ARG A 264 1.84 16.30 8.32
C ARG A 264 2.01 14.94 9.00
N ASP A 265 2.32 14.98 10.29
CA ASP A 265 2.28 13.82 11.18
C ASP A 265 0.86 13.64 11.73
N ASP A 266 0.30 12.44 11.57
CA ASP A 266 -1.00 12.06 12.12
C ASP A 266 -0.91 11.40 13.50
N GLN A 267 0.30 11.39 14.10
CA GLN A 267 0.63 10.79 15.39
C GLN A 267 0.45 9.26 15.40
N CYS A 268 0.35 8.65 14.23
CA CYS A 268 0.30 7.20 14.05
C CYS A 268 1.58 6.72 13.34
N SER A 269 2.07 5.55 13.75
CA SER A 269 3.21 4.90 13.09
C SER A 269 2.87 3.44 12.83
N PRO A 270 2.76 3.01 11.55
CA PRO A 270 2.84 3.85 10.34
C PRO A 270 1.67 4.86 10.22
N SER A 271 1.88 5.97 9.52
CA SER A 271 0.82 6.95 9.26
C SER A 271 -0.33 6.31 8.48
N ASN A 272 -1.56 6.74 8.80
CA ASN A 272 -2.79 6.36 8.13
C ASN A 272 -2.93 7.01 6.75
N GLY A 273 -2.60 8.30 6.65
CA GLY A 273 -2.83 9.13 5.46
C GLY A 273 -1.57 9.52 4.68
N ASN A 274 -0.38 9.18 5.15
CA ASN A 274 0.88 9.52 4.50
C ASN A 274 1.75 8.28 4.36
N TYR A 275 2.02 7.86 3.12
CA TYR A 275 2.82 6.65 2.88
C TYR A 275 3.49 6.64 1.51
N CYS A 276 4.61 5.92 1.42
CA CYS A 276 5.37 5.73 0.20
C CYS A 276 5.89 4.30 0.20
N TYR A 277 5.20 3.42 -0.53
CA TYR A 277 5.66 2.06 -0.73
C TYR A 277 6.53 2.00 -1.98
N VAL A 278 7.72 1.42 -1.83
CA VAL A 278 8.59 1.05 -2.95
C VAL A 278 8.52 -0.46 -3.12
N VAL A 279 7.95 -0.91 -4.23
CA VAL A 279 7.79 -2.33 -4.57
C VAL A 279 8.78 -2.68 -5.68
N VAL A 280 9.83 -3.40 -5.33
CA VAL A 280 10.84 -3.88 -6.28
C VAL A 280 10.42 -5.25 -6.80
N ASN A 281 10.34 -5.37 -8.12
CA ASN A 281 10.02 -6.58 -8.86
C ASN A 281 11.27 -7.03 -9.65
N PRO A 282 12.17 -7.83 -9.05
CA PRO A 282 13.49 -8.13 -9.63
C PRO A 282 13.38 -8.89 -10.95
N SER A 283 12.44 -9.84 -11.05
CA SER A 283 12.23 -10.66 -12.25
C SER A 283 11.77 -9.85 -13.45
N ARG A 284 11.02 -8.76 -13.23
CA ARG A 284 10.58 -7.83 -14.28
C ARG A 284 11.56 -6.67 -14.51
N LYS A 285 12.55 -6.52 -13.61
CA LYS A 285 13.41 -5.35 -13.48
C LYS A 285 12.62 -4.03 -13.41
N GLU A 286 11.56 -4.06 -12.61
CA GLU A 286 10.65 -2.95 -12.39
C GLU A 286 10.68 -2.56 -10.92
N VAL A 287 10.56 -1.26 -10.65
CA VAL A 287 10.21 -0.75 -9.33
C VAL A 287 8.97 0.11 -9.46
N LEU A 288 8.01 -0.15 -8.59
CA LEU A 288 6.78 0.62 -8.48
C LEU A 288 6.86 1.49 -7.23
N VAL A 289 6.35 2.71 -7.33
CA VAL A 289 6.19 3.60 -6.19
C VAL A 289 4.70 3.88 -6.03
N TRP A 290 4.16 3.52 -4.88
CA TRP A 290 2.81 3.91 -4.46
C TRP A 290 2.95 4.97 -3.37
N TYR A 291 2.82 6.21 -3.80
CA TYR A 291 2.94 7.38 -2.94
C TYR A 291 1.55 7.99 -2.69
N HIS A 292 1.28 8.32 -1.44
CA HIS A 292 0.10 9.05 -1.04
C HIS A 292 0.48 10.05 0.05
N ALA A 293 0.04 11.29 -0.12
CA ALA A 293 0.28 12.33 0.88
C ALA A 293 -0.99 13.13 1.12
N PHE A 294 -1.62 12.84 2.25
CA PHE A 294 -2.84 13.50 2.68
C PHE A 294 -2.54 14.72 3.56
N TRP A 295 -3.16 15.85 3.21
CA TRP A 295 -3.25 17.03 4.06
C TRP A 295 -4.70 17.26 4.46
N SER A 296 -4.99 17.19 5.76
CA SER A 296 -6.24 17.71 6.29
C SER A 296 -6.08 19.17 6.69
N THR A 297 -6.97 20.04 6.18
CA THR A 297 -7.08 21.45 6.60
C THR A 297 -7.90 21.64 7.87
N PHE A 298 -8.43 20.56 8.46
CA PHE A 298 -9.23 20.58 9.67
C PHE A 298 -8.36 20.40 10.93
#